data_AF-A0A8T4S7I4-F1
#
_entry.id   AF-A0A8T4S7I4-F1
#
_cell.length_a   1.000
_cell.length_b   1.000
_cell.length_c   1.000
_cell.angle_alpha   90.00
_cell.angle_beta   90.00
_cell.angle_gamma   90.00
#
_symmetry.space_group_name_H-M   'P 1'
#
loop_
_entity.id
_entity.type
_entity.pdbx_description
1 polymer ?
#
loop_
_entity_poly.entity_id
_entity_poly.type
_entity_poly.pdbx_seq_one_letter_code
_entity_poly.pdbx_strand_id
1 'polypeptide(L)'
;MGRVKKALNYMDGIDNKPGAFISKAFVPVKFLLKIILVIFSFIIGLYLLFLFVFFIVVAVTGGSAGVFLDYGNVIFSKIPFGIGDLIVAKGVAPLALFVKTGGLSLISSGYGSGEFETTVDKNSINNDLGIKVENFKAFRESYKSGQPITLIGDITATSLKDDAIVTLSCDANGVNGTTNPATITLKKYRTVFDKVECFFPENSLTTDRDIDPKIVNLRAKYDFITEGYMDVWAMDGNALENYFMSYRKNPLNDVNDVNVINKEKGVIKSIYTYGPMKLAVGSDSQPFTNQGPGHSQYYNIIITMSKNYQWKGNFVNIKSITLKLADTFELNDKADTSRDMSKFNVVGNEGRYKIYQLNQDDIDNKLNNMCEDLGIIDILSFGSIGKSAQVEECLRRLEQGFPPIFTEIKVVNLEGPELKKYSGPVVYVEYQFETSEKAFVTLRKK
;
A
#
# COMPACT_ATOMS: atom_id res chain seq x y z
N MET A 1 -49.15 22.69 106.34
CA MET A 1 -49.82 22.95 105.04
C MET A 1 -48.77 23.57 104.13
N GLY A 2 -48.34 23.08 102.98
CA GLY A 2 -48.75 21.98 102.09
C GLY A 2 -48.19 22.37 100.72
N ARG A 3 -47.36 21.49 100.10
CA ARG A 3 -47.01 21.34 98.66
C ARG A 3 -46.87 22.62 97.81
N VAL A 4 -45.77 22.82 97.06
CA VAL A 4 -45.67 22.37 95.65
C VAL A 4 -44.21 22.50 95.12
N LYS A 5 -43.71 21.38 94.56
CA LYS A 5 -42.84 21.14 93.37
C LYS A 5 -41.77 22.19 92.98
N LYS A 6 -40.47 21.89 92.90
CA LYS A 6 -39.74 20.93 92.04
C LYS A 6 -39.83 21.24 90.53
N ALA A 7 -38.91 22.07 90.03
CA ALA A 7 -38.36 22.11 88.67
C ALA A 7 -37.18 23.11 88.67
N LEU A 8 -35.94 22.62 88.73
CA LEU A 8 -34.99 22.53 87.59
C LEU A 8 -34.15 23.80 87.41
N ASN A 9 -33.01 23.84 88.10
CA ASN A 9 -31.84 24.63 87.74
C ASN A 9 -31.05 23.85 86.68
N TYR A 10 -30.80 24.45 85.52
CA TYR A 10 -29.52 24.38 84.82
C TYR A 10 -29.60 25.29 83.60
N MET A 11 -28.72 26.29 83.52
CA MET A 11 -27.96 26.65 82.32
C MET A 11 -27.14 27.92 82.60
N ASP A 12 -25.83 27.70 82.73
CA ASP A 12 -24.77 28.69 82.72
C ASP A 12 -24.39 29.10 81.29
N GLY A 13 -23.84 30.32 81.17
CA GLY A 13 -22.71 30.57 80.29
C GLY A 13 -22.87 31.75 79.33
N ILE A 14 -22.23 32.88 79.66
CA ILE A 14 -21.55 33.75 78.68
C ILE A 14 -20.34 34.40 79.38
N ASP A 15 -19.13 34.00 79.00
CA ASP A 15 -17.87 34.67 79.35
C ASP A 15 -17.38 35.50 78.16
N ASN A 16 -17.03 36.75 78.44
CA ASN A 16 -16.32 37.67 77.56
C ASN A 16 -15.29 38.40 78.42
N LYS A 17 -13.99 38.29 78.11
CA LYS A 17 -13.05 39.43 78.02
C LYS A 17 -11.60 39.02 77.67
N PRO A 18 -10.78 39.98 77.19
CA PRO A 18 -9.65 39.78 76.29
C PRO A 18 -8.29 39.85 76.99
N GLY A 19 -7.27 39.37 76.27
CA GLY A 19 -5.87 39.72 76.50
C GLY A 19 -4.94 38.64 76.00
N ALA A 20 -4.09 38.96 75.02
CA ALA A 20 -2.74 38.40 74.93
C ALA A 20 -2.01 39.03 73.73
N PHE A 21 -1.29 40.10 74.04
CA PHE A 21 -0.26 40.64 73.18
C PHE A 21 1.05 39.90 73.46
N ILE A 22 1.16 38.57 73.25
CA ILE A 22 2.47 37.88 73.31
C ILE A 22 2.53 36.69 72.33
N SER A 23 3.63 36.63 71.58
CA SER A 23 4.23 35.44 70.93
C SER A 23 3.80 35.10 69.49
N LYS A 24 4.30 35.92 68.57
CA LYS A 24 4.81 35.45 67.28
C LYS A 24 5.86 34.33 67.51
N ALA A 25 5.46 33.06 67.68
CA ALA A 25 6.41 31.93 67.72
C ALA A 25 5.86 30.53 67.39
N PHE A 26 4.58 30.21 67.59
CA PHE A 26 4.06 28.82 67.44
C PHE A 26 3.31 28.52 66.13
N VAL A 27 3.85 29.06 65.04
CA VAL A 27 3.46 28.77 63.66
C VAL A 27 4.05 27.43 63.09
N PRO A 28 5.14 26.79 63.60
CA PRO A 28 5.91 25.87 62.74
C PRO A 28 5.49 24.37 62.73
N VAL A 29 4.79 23.82 63.73
CA VAL A 29 4.54 22.36 63.79
C VAL A 29 3.27 21.92 63.04
N LYS A 30 2.16 22.68 63.15
CA LYS A 30 0.97 22.47 62.29
C LYS A 30 1.26 22.76 60.81
N PHE A 31 2.33 23.51 60.56
CA PHE A 31 2.85 23.79 59.23
C PHE A 31 3.53 22.56 58.62
N LEU A 32 4.33 21.82 59.39
CA LEU A 32 5.01 20.58 58.94
C LEU A 32 4.05 19.46 58.51
N LEU A 33 2.93 19.25 59.22
CA LEU A 33 1.96 18.20 58.86
C LEU A 33 1.21 18.51 57.55
N LYS A 34 0.89 19.79 57.31
CA LYS A 34 0.31 20.26 56.04
C LYS A 34 1.27 20.02 54.88
N ILE A 35 2.58 20.14 55.11
CA ILE A 35 3.60 19.90 54.08
C ILE A 35 3.59 18.44 53.63
N ILE A 36 3.47 17.47 54.55
CA ILE A 36 3.47 16.03 54.21
C ILE A 36 2.24 15.64 53.35
N LEU A 37 1.05 16.16 53.66
CA LEU A 37 -0.17 15.90 52.86
C LEU A 37 -0.10 16.50 51.45
N VAL A 38 0.53 17.67 51.31
CA VAL A 38 0.77 18.30 50.00
C VAL A 38 1.70 17.43 49.15
N ILE A 39 2.72 16.83 49.76
CA ILE A 39 3.65 15.93 49.06
C ILE A 39 2.92 14.67 48.57
N PHE A 40 2.04 14.06 49.37
CA PHE A 40 1.27 12.88 48.95
C PHE A 40 0.28 13.18 47.82
N SER A 41 -0.40 14.33 47.86
CA SER A 41 -1.27 14.83 46.79
C SER A 41 -0.52 15.01 45.46
N PHE A 42 0.71 15.52 45.54
CA PHE A 42 1.57 15.72 44.37
C PHE A 42 1.96 14.38 43.71
N ILE A 43 2.26 13.34 44.50
CA ILE A 43 2.60 12.01 43.97
C ILE A 43 1.42 11.40 43.21
N ILE A 44 0.19 11.55 43.71
CA ILE A 44 -1.03 11.06 43.03
C ILE A 44 -1.28 11.82 41.72
N GLY A 45 -1.06 13.14 41.71
CA GLY A 45 -1.17 13.95 40.50
C GLY A 45 -0.20 13.51 39.40
N LEU A 46 1.04 13.16 39.77
CA LEU A 46 2.05 12.63 38.85
C LEU A 46 1.64 11.29 38.23
N TYR A 47 1.01 10.41 39.00
CA TYR A 47 0.53 9.13 38.49
C TYR A 47 -0.61 9.29 37.45
N LEU A 48 -1.53 10.22 37.67
CA LEU A 48 -2.60 10.53 36.71
C LEU A 48 -2.06 11.17 35.43
N LEU A 49 -1.01 12.01 35.53
CA LEU A 49 -0.30 12.55 34.37
C LEU A 49 0.30 11.43 33.50
N PHE A 50 0.85 10.39 34.13
CA PHE A 50 1.43 9.25 33.41
C PHE A 50 0.38 8.47 32.60
N LEU A 51 -0.80 8.20 33.16
CA LEU A 51 -1.89 7.55 32.43
C LEU A 51 -2.39 8.40 31.25
N PHE A 52 -2.45 9.72 31.42
CA PHE A 52 -2.82 10.66 30.37
C PHE A 52 -1.81 10.66 29.22
N VAL A 53 -0.51 10.67 29.52
CA VAL A 53 0.59 10.55 28.55
C VAL A 53 0.51 9.25 27.74
N PHE A 54 0.31 8.11 28.41
CA PHE A 54 0.23 6.80 27.76
C PHE A 54 -0.89 6.72 26.72
N PHE A 55 -2.02 7.37 26.97
CA PHE A 55 -3.16 7.38 26.06
C PHE A 55 -2.86 8.12 24.74
N ILE A 56 -2.06 9.17 24.76
CA ILE A 56 -1.85 10.01 23.58
C ILE A 56 -0.86 9.38 22.60
N VAL A 57 0.11 8.62 23.11
CA VAL A 57 1.04 7.78 22.31
C VAL A 57 0.26 6.94 21.29
N VAL A 58 -0.85 6.34 21.73
CA VAL A 58 -1.70 5.45 20.94
C VAL A 58 -2.46 6.19 19.83
N ALA A 59 -2.67 7.50 19.96
CA ALA A 59 -3.38 8.34 18.98
C ALA A 59 -2.45 8.99 17.93
N VAL A 60 -1.20 9.32 18.28
CA VAL A 60 -0.14 9.78 17.34
C VAL A 60 0.04 8.78 16.23
N THR A 61 0.19 7.54 16.66
CA THR A 61 0.22 6.34 15.87
C THR A 61 -1.15 6.12 15.29
N GLY A 62 -1.83 7.07 14.68
CA GLY A 62 -3.18 6.84 14.16
C GLY A 62 -3.38 7.21 12.71
N GLY A 63 -2.56 8.08 12.12
CA GLY A 63 -2.81 8.61 10.76
C GLY A 63 -4.14 9.39 10.63
N SER A 64 -4.88 9.54 11.75
CA SER A 64 -6.22 10.14 11.85
C SER A 64 -6.25 11.36 12.78
N ALA A 65 -5.09 11.97 13.02
CA ALA A 65 -4.96 13.13 13.91
C ALA A 65 -5.65 14.39 13.36
N GLY A 66 -5.65 14.60 12.04
CA GLY A 66 -6.24 15.79 11.40
C GLY A 66 -7.77 15.84 11.52
N VAL A 67 -8.45 14.72 11.29
CA VAL A 67 -9.92 14.65 11.33
C VAL A 67 -10.46 14.74 12.77
N PHE A 68 -9.70 14.26 13.77
CA PHE A 68 -10.12 14.27 15.17
C PHE A 68 -9.98 15.65 15.85
N LEU A 69 -8.97 16.45 15.48
CA LEU A 69 -8.79 17.81 16.00
C LEU A 69 -9.90 18.76 15.52
N ASP A 70 -10.32 18.62 14.27
CA ASP A 70 -11.44 19.39 13.71
C ASP A 70 -12.79 18.97 14.33
N TYR A 71 -12.98 17.68 14.60
CA TYR A 71 -14.19 17.17 15.27
C TYR A 71 -14.28 17.57 16.75
N GLY A 72 -13.14 17.60 17.45
CA GLY A 72 -13.04 18.01 18.86
C GLY A 72 -13.38 19.50 19.06
N ASN A 73 -12.79 20.39 18.26
CA ASN A 73 -13.04 21.83 18.39
C ASN A 73 -14.51 22.23 18.12
N VAL A 74 -15.22 21.50 17.26
CA VAL A 74 -16.63 21.77 16.92
C VAL A 74 -17.61 21.27 17.98
N ILE A 75 -17.27 20.23 18.74
CA ILE A 75 -18.13 19.67 19.80
C ILE A 75 -17.90 20.40 21.13
N PHE A 76 -16.65 20.72 21.48
CA PHE A 76 -16.34 21.37 22.76
C PHE A 76 -16.75 22.86 22.82
N SER A 77 -16.85 23.52 21.66
CA SER A 77 -17.35 24.91 21.56
C SER A 77 -18.86 25.06 21.75
N LYS A 78 -19.61 23.95 21.87
CA LYS A 78 -21.08 23.95 22.03
C LYS A 78 -21.56 23.67 23.47
N ILE A 79 -20.67 23.53 24.45
CA ILE A 79 -21.05 23.31 25.86
C ILE A 79 -21.22 24.69 26.54
N PRO A 80 -22.46 25.13 26.86
CA PRO A 80 -22.70 26.47 27.34
C PRO A 80 -22.67 26.48 28.87
N PHE A 81 -21.49 26.24 29.44
CA PHE A 81 -21.05 26.57 30.79
C PHE A 81 -19.52 26.48 30.71
N GLY A 82 -18.76 27.43 31.26
CA GLY A 82 -17.31 27.67 31.01
C GLY A 82 -16.30 26.54 31.31
N ILE A 83 -16.77 25.29 31.35
CA ILE A 83 -16.04 24.02 31.37
C ILE A 83 -15.50 23.69 29.96
N GLY A 84 -16.18 24.11 28.89
CA GLY A 84 -15.75 23.88 27.48
C GLY A 84 -14.39 24.49 27.15
N ASP A 85 -14.17 25.76 27.51
CA ASP A 85 -12.90 26.46 27.31
C ASP A 85 -11.76 25.92 28.19
N LEU A 86 -12.09 25.37 29.38
CA LEU A 86 -11.10 24.74 30.27
C LEU A 86 -10.64 23.38 29.73
N ILE A 87 -11.54 22.61 29.11
CA ILE A 87 -11.23 21.31 28.47
C ILE A 87 -10.44 21.52 27.18
N VAL A 88 -10.77 22.53 26.35
CA VAL A 88 -10.03 22.86 25.11
C VAL A 88 -8.64 23.41 25.44
N ALA A 89 -8.51 24.32 26.41
CA ALA A 89 -7.22 24.93 26.76
C ALA A 89 -6.28 24.01 27.55
N LYS A 90 -6.81 23.13 28.42
CA LYS A 90 -5.97 22.27 29.31
C LYS A 90 -6.03 20.77 29.01
N GLY A 91 -7.06 20.28 28.34
CA GLY A 91 -7.20 18.87 27.96
C GLY A 91 -6.68 18.58 26.55
N VAL A 92 -6.91 19.47 25.57
CA VAL A 92 -6.64 19.19 24.15
C VAL A 92 -5.26 19.68 23.68
N ALA A 93 -4.72 20.77 24.25
CA ALA A 93 -3.41 21.31 23.85
C ALA A 93 -2.20 20.37 24.14
N PRO A 94 -2.13 19.65 25.28
CA PRO A 94 -1.08 18.65 25.49
C PRO A 94 -1.31 17.39 24.65
N LEU A 95 -2.57 17.08 24.30
CA LEU A 95 -2.98 15.99 23.42
C LEU A 95 -2.50 16.20 21.98
N ALA A 96 -2.57 17.43 21.46
CA ALA A 96 -1.98 17.79 20.16
C ALA A 96 -0.45 17.72 20.13
N LEU A 97 0.20 17.89 21.28
CA LEU A 97 1.66 17.87 21.40
C LEU A 97 2.19 16.45 21.61
N PHE A 98 1.42 15.62 22.28
CA PHE A 98 1.71 14.22 22.51
C PHE A 98 1.30 13.36 21.32
N VAL A 99 0.44 13.87 20.39
CA VAL A 99 0.30 13.48 18.96
C VAL A 99 1.60 13.67 18.16
N LYS A 100 2.66 14.26 18.73
CA LYS A 100 3.85 14.67 17.97
C LYS A 100 5.15 13.93 18.35
N THR A 101 5.25 13.20 19.45
CA THR A 101 6.58 12.86 20.02
C THR A 101 6.84 11.47 20.59
N GLY A 102 5.89 10.53 20.67
CA GLY A 102 6.24 9.19 21.16
C GLY A 102 5.14 8.17 20.96
N GLY A 103 5.47 7.02 20.36
CA GLY A 103 4.51 6.13 19.72
C GLY A 103 4.49 6.43 18.24
N LEU A 104 5.20 5.64 17.45
CA LEU A 104 5.48 5.92 16.04
C LEU A 104 5.23 4.68 15.15
N SER A 105 4.14 3.94 15.44
CA SER A 105 3.74 2.75 14.67
C SER A 105 2.32 2.71 14.12
N LEU A 106 1.51 3.79 14.20
CA LEU A 106 0.24 3.82 13.46
C LEU A 106 -0.16 5.15 12.80
N ILE A 107 0.82 6.02 12.49
CA ILE A 107 0.70 6.85 11.26
C ILE A 107 0.66 5.93 10.00
N SER A 108 0.84 4.63 10.21
CA SER A 108 0.18 3.56 9.46
C SER A 108 -1.31 3.40 9.84
N SER A 109 -2.19 4.26 9.32
CA SER A 109 -3.54 3.81 8.96
C SER A 109 -3.87 4.35 7.56
N GLY A 110 -3.85 3.57 6.48
CA GLY A 110 -3.71 2.13 6.33
C GLY A 110 -2.47 1.68 5.55
N TYR A 111 -1.39 1.36 6.27
CA TYR A 111 -0.27 0.57 5.74
C TYR A 111 -0.28 -0.81 6.40
N GLY A 112 -1.33 -1.58 6.10
CA GLY A 112 -1.44 -3.00 6.41
C GLY A 112 -2.00 -3.69 5.17
N SER A 113 -1.20 -4.57 4.56
CA SER A 113 -1.51 -5.33 3.34
C SER A 113 -1.98 -4.50 2.13
N GLY A 114 -1.03 -3.89 1.42
CA GLY A 114 -0.86 -4.13 -0.02
C GLY A 114 -1.97 -3.82 -1.03
N GLU A 115 -3.11 -3.20 -0.67
CA GLU A 115 -4.15 -2.87 -1.66
C GLU A 115 -4.62 -1.42 -1.50
N PHE A 116 -3.98 -0.51 -2.23
CA PHE A 116 -4.69 0.68 -2.68
C PHE A 116 -5.90 0.22 -3.48
N GLU A 117 -7.04 0.87 -3.28
CA GLU A 117 -8.20 0.54 -4.10
C GLU A 117 -7.83 0.84 -5.55
N THR A 118 -7.81 -0.21 -6.35
CA THR A 118 -7.33 -0.20 -7.72
C THR A 118 -8.48 -0.54 -8.64
N THR A 119 -8.45 -0.03 -9.85
CA THR A 119 -9.36 -0.49 -10.89
C THR A 119 -8.62 -0.63 -12.20
N VAL A 120 -8.97 -1.69 -12.91
CA VAL A 120 -8.52 -1.90 -14.28
C VAL A 120 -9.07 -0.77 -15.12
N ASP A 121 -8.22 -0.08 -15.89
CA ASP A 121 -8.65 0.92 -16.84
C ASP A 121 -9.62 0.28 -17.85
N LYS A 122 -10.90 0.69 -17.74
CA LYS A 122 -12.00 0.16 -18.52
C LYS A 122 -12.07 0.87 -19.87
N ASN A 123 -11.16 0.52 -20.75
CA ASN A 123 -11.23 0.90 -22.16
C ASN A 123 -11.41 -0.35 -23.04
N SER A 124 -11.95 -0.18 -24.24
CA SER A 124 -12.31 -1.30 -25.13
C SER A 124 -11.14 -2.18 -25.56
N ILE A 125 -9.90 -1.70 -25.38
CA ILE A 125 -8.67 -2.35 -25.82
C ILE A 125 -7.98 -3.08 -24.65
N ASN A 126 -8.27 -2.69 -23.40
CA ASN A 126 -7.60 -3.22 -22.23
C ASN A 126 -8.15 -4.58 -21.74
N ASN A 127 -9.37 -5.00 -22.08
CA ASN A 127 -9.98 -6.16 -21.42
C ASN A 127 -9.32 -7.53 -21.70
N ASP A 128 -8.44 -7.64 -22.72
CA ASP A 128 -7.82 -8.92 -23.15
C ASP A 128 -6.29 -8.86 -23.30
N LEU A 129 -5.66 -8.01 -22.49
CA LEU A 129 -4.21 -7.88 -22.45
C LEU A 129 -3.51 -9.09 -21.79
N GLY A 130 -2.36 -9.50 -22.34
CA GLY A 130 -1.58 -10.67 -21.92
C GLY A 130 -1.70 -11.84 -22.89
N ILE A 131 -1.26 -13.03 -22.44
CA ILE A 131 -1.32 -14.27 -23.24
C ILE A 131 -2.18 -15.30 -22.53
N LYS A 132 -3.13 -15.87 -23.28
CA LYS A 132 -3.97 -16.98 -22.89
C LYS A 132 -3.72 -18.14 -23.84
N VAL A 133 -3.47 -19.32 -23.27
CA VAL A 133 -3.37 -20.56 -24.04
C VAL A 133 -4.61 -21.38 -23.71
N GLU A 134 -5.37 -21.74 -24.73
CA GLU A 134 -6.65 -22.42 -24.60
C GLU A 134 -6.63 -23.73 -25.40
N ASN A 135 -7.53 -24.65 -25.03
CA ASN A 135 -7.73 -25.92 -25.74
C ASN A 135 -6.46 -26.78 -25.93
N PHE A 136 -5.43 -26.60 -25.10
CA PHE A 136 -4.19 -27.35 -25.22
C PHE A 136 -4.42 -28.84 -24.91
N LYS A 137 -4.36 -29.70 -25.93
CA LYS A 137 -4.66 -31.13 -25.83
C LYS A 137 -3.90 -31.97 -26.84
N ALA A 138 -3.77 -33.25 -26.55
CA ALA A 138 -3.23 -34.20 -27.52
C ALA A 138 -4.14 -34.36 -28.73
N PHE A 139 -3.54 -34.44 -29.93
CA PHE A 139 -4.28 -34.64 -31.17
C PHE A 139 -5.00 -35.99 -31.21
N ARG A 140 -4.43 -37.01 -30.53
CA ARG A 140 -5.03 -38.33 -30.31
C ARG A 140 -5.08 -38.62 -28.82
N GLU A 141 -6.09 -39.38 -28.39
CA GLU A 141 -6.26 -39.78 -26.99
C GLU A 141 -5.13 -40.71 -26.50
N SER A 142 -4.57 -41.54 -27.38
CA SER A 142 -3.46 -42.44 -27.03
C SER A 142 -2.50 -42.69 -28.19
N TYR A 143 -1.25 -43.00 -27.83
CA TYR A 143 -0.15 -43.27 -28.75
C TYR A 143 0.55 -44.57 -28.34
N LYS A 144 1.06 -45.34 -29.30
CA LYS A 144 1.98 -46.44 -28.98
C LYS A 144 3.33 -45.87 -28.55
N SER A 145 4.01 -46.58 -27.66
CA SER A 145 5.35 -46.25 -27.18
C SER A 145 6.29 -45.99 -28.35
N GLY A 146 6.97 -44.84 -28.32
CA GLY A 146 7.88 -44.40 -29.38
C GLY A 146 7.22 -43.83 -30.64
N GLN A 147 5.89 -43.74 -30.75
CA GLN A 147 5.28 -43.02 -31.88
C GLN A 147 5.47 -41.50 -31.76
N PRO A 148 5.50 -40.76 -32.89
CA PRO A 148 5.48 -39.31 -32.84
C PRO A 148 4.18 -38.81 -32.21
N ILE A 149 4.29 -37.77 -31.38
CA ILE A 149 3.17 -37.21 -30.61
C ILE A 149 3.00 -35.75 -30.99
N THR A 150 1.77 -35.35 -31.28
CA THR A 150 1.41 -33.96 -31.52
C THR A 150 0.31 -33.53 -30.56
N LEU A 151 0.49 -32.34 -29.99
CA LEU A 151 -0.51 -31.64 -29.20
C LEU A 151 -0.79 -30.30 -29.86
N ILE A 152 -2.03 -29.86 -29.78
CA ILE A 152 -2.48 -28.60 -30.38
C ILE A 152 -3.09 -27.72 -29.30
N GLY A 153 -2.91 -26.41 -29.43
CA GLY A 153 -3.56 -25.40 -28.60
C GLY A 153 -3.82 -24.13 -29.40
N ASP A 154 -4.68 -23.28 -28.85
CA ASP A 154 -4.99 -21.97 -29.39
C ASP A 154 -4.35 -20.91 -28.48
N ILE A 155 -3.61 -19.97 -29.06
CA ILE A 155 -2.99 -18.86 -28.34
C ILE A 155 -3.70 -17.57 -28.73
N THR A 156 -4.20 -16.87 -27.71
CA THR A 156 -4.67 -15.48 -27.84
C THR A 156 -3.69 -14.59 -27.10
N ALA A 157 -3.17 -13.57 -27.79
CA ALA A 157 -2.17 -12.68 -27.22
C ALA A 157 -2.40 -11.22 -27.62
N THR A 158 -2.38 -10.33 -26.63
CA THR A 158 -2.47 -8.88 -26.85
C THR A 158 -1.45 -8.16 -25.96
N SER A 159 -0.74 -7.16 -26.47
CA SER A 159 0.29 -6.43 -25.73
C SER A 159 0.13 -4.92 -25.82
N LEU A 160 0.62 -4.21 -24.80
CA LEU A 160 0.81 -2.76 -24.76
C LEU A 160 2.16 -2.31 -25.34
N LYS A 161 3.03 -3.28 -25.63
CA LYS A 161 4.37 -3.06 -26.17
C LYS A 161 4.38 -3.33 -27.68
N ASP A 162 5.11 -2.51 -28.42
CA ASP A 162 5.43 -2.78 -29.82
C ASP A 162 6.46 -3.91 -29.92
N ASP A 163 6.28 -4.80 -30.90
CA ASP A 163 7.17 -5.92 -31.21
C ASP A 163 7.49 -6.84 -30.01
N ALA A 164 6.52 -7.06 -29.12
CA ALA A 164 6.69 -8.03 -28.04
C ALA A 164 6.80 -9.45 -28.61
N ILE A 165 7.87 -10.17 -28.25
CA ILE A 165 8.11 -11.53 -28.72
C ILE A 165 7.62 -12.51 -27.66
N VAL A 166 6.80 -13.46 -28.10
CA VAL A 166 6.37 -14.63 -27.34
C VAL A 166 7.21 -15.80 -27.79
N THR A 167 7.97 -16.40 -26.88
CA THR A 167 8.72 -17.64 -27.12
C THR A 167 7.93 -18.82 -26.58
N LEU A 168 7.69 -19.81 -27.44
CA LEU A 168 6.93 -21.01 -27.11
C LEU A 168 7.87 -22.19 -26.96
N SER A 169 7.68 -22.95 -25.89
CA SER A 169 8.42 -24.19 -25.65
C SER A 169 7.48 -25.26 -25.14
N CYS A 170 7.80 -26.53 -25.37
CA CYS A 170 7.06 -27.61 -24.75
C CYS A 170 7.95 -28.73 -24.27
N ASP A 171 7.55 -29.35 -23.17
CA ASP A 171 8.31 -30.40 -22.50
C ASP A 171 7.37 -31.48 -21.95
N ALA A 172 7.88 -32.70 -21.84
CA ALA A 172 7.20 -33.81 -21.20
C ALA A 172 8.20 -34.58 -20.34
N ASN A 173 8.12 -34.41 -19.01
CA ASN A 173 9.02 -35.06 -18.04
C ASN A 173 10.51 -34.90 -18.37
N GLY A 174 10.94 -33.69 -18.75
CA GLY A 174 12.34 -33.37 -19.07
C GLY A 174 12.77 -33.71 -20.51
N VAL A 175 11.88 -34.31 -21.32
CA VAL A 175 12.08 -34.44 -22.78
C VAL A 175 11.53 -33.18 -23.44
N ASN A 176 12.36 -32.47 -24.20
CA ASN A 176 11.93 -31.29 -24.94
C ASN A 176 11.27 -31.67 -26.26
N GLY A 177 10.10 -31.08 -26.53
CA GLY A 177 9.45 -31.09 -27.82
C GLY A 177 9.80 -29.85 -28.65
N THR A 178 9.35 -29.82 -29.89
CA THR A 178 9.45 -28.65 -30.77
C THR A 178 8.09 -27.97 -30.90
N THR A 179 8.06 -26.65 -30.92
CA THR A 179 6.85 -25.84 -31.10
C THR A 179 6.77 -25.26 -32.51
N ASN A 180 5.57 -25.21 -33.07
CA ASN A 180 5.27 -24.52 -34.32
C ASN A 180 4.00 -23.67 -34.18
N PRO A 181 4.08 -22.32 -34.29
CA PRO A 181 5.32 -21.55 -34.41
C PRO A 181 6.16 -21.63 -33.13
N ALA A 182 7.47 -21.41 -33.24
CA ALA A 182 8.35 -21.31 -32.07
C ALA A 182 8.29 -19.93 -31.40
N THR A 183 7.94 -18.90 -32.18
CA THR A 183 7.79 -17.53 -31.69
C THR A 183 6.57 -16.86 -32.32
N ILE A 184 5.91 -15.99 -31.56
CA ILE A 184 4.81 -15.13 -32.04
C ILE A 184 5.22 -13.67 -31.79
N THR A 185 5.09 -12.81 -32.78
CA THR A 185 5.35 -11.37 -32.63
C THR A 185 4.03 -10.63 -32.44
N LEU A 186 3.93 -9.92 -31.33
CA LEU A 186 2.77 -9.09 -31.01
C LEU A 186 3.04 -7.64 -31.42
N LYS A 187 1.99 -7.00 -31.93
CA LYS A 187 1.98 -5.56 -32.16
C LYS A 187 1.12 -4.90 -31.10
N LYS A 188 1.47 -3.67 -30.73
CA LYS A 188 0.75 -2.90 -29.73
C LYS A 188 -0.74 -2.81 -30.08
N TYR A 189 -1.60 -3.10 -29.11
CA TYR A 189 -3.07 -3.09 -29.22
C TYR A 189 -3.65 -4.03 -30.29
N ARG A 190 -2.88 -5.00 -30.78
CA ARG A 190 -3.40 -6.02 -31.71
C ARG A 190 -3.50 -7.36 -31.01
N THR A 191 -4.69 -7.92 -31.03
CA THR A 191 -4.91 -9.30 -30.63
C THR A 191 -4.48 -10.22 -31.77
N VAL A 192 -3.55 -11.12 -31.46
CA VAL A 192 -3.12 -12.20 -32.34
C VAL A 192 -3.80 -13.49 -31.89
N PHE A 193 -4.32 -14.23 -32.86
CA PHE A 193 -4.88 -15.57 -32.68
C PHE A 193 -4.05 -16.53 -33.53
N ASP A 194 -3.37 -17.47 -32.89
CA ASP A 194 -2.55 -18.47 -33.56
C ASP A 194 -2.80 -19.86 -33.01
N LYS A 195 -2.63 -20.86 -33.88
CA LYS A 195 -2.57 -22.26 -33.46
C LYS A 195 -1.13 -22.63 -33.17
N VAL A 196 -0.90 -23.28 -32.03
CA VAL A 196 0.39 -23.82 -31.66
C VAL A 196 0.34 -25.34 -31.70
N GLU A 197 1.35 -25.93 -32.32
CA GLU A 197 1.60 -27.36 -32.29
C GLU A 197 2.83 -27.63 -31.42
N CYS A 198 2.71 -28.58 -30.50
CA CYS A 198 3.83 -29.15 -29.78
C CYS A 198 4.06 -30.57 -30.30
N PHE A 199 5.26 -30.82 -30.83
CA PHE A 199 5.64 -32.07 -31.48
C PHE A 199 6.79 -32.76 -30.76
N PHE A 200 6.62 -34.06 -30.52
CA PHE A 200 7.67 -34.96 -30.04
C PHE A 200 8.00 -35.96 -31.15
N PRO A 201 9.26 -36.03 -31.63
CA PRO A 201 9.64 -36.96 -32.68
C PRO A 201 9.59 -38.42 -32.21
N GLU A 202 9.65 -39.34 -33.17
CA GLU A 202 9.67 -40.78 -32.91
C GLU A 202 10.74 -41.16 -31.87
N ASN A 203 10.42 -42.12 -31.01
CA ASN A 203 11.26 -42.64 -29.93
C ASN A 203 11.66 -41.62 -28.83
N SER A 204 11.14 -40.39 -28.85
CA SER A 204 11.41 -39.39 -27.79
C SER A 204 10.70 -39.72 -26.48
N LEU A 205 9.46 -40.23 -26.58
CA LEU A 205 8.64 -40.62 -25.44
C LEU A 205 8.31 -42.11 -25.53
N THR A 206 8.84 -42.86 -24.59
CA THR A 206 8.69 -44.32 -24.52
C THR A 206 8.12 -44.74 -23.17
N THR A 207 7.52 -45.94 -23.17
CA THR A 207 7.08 -46.62 -21.96
C THR A 207 7.14 -48.14 -22.17
N ASP A 208 7.42 -48.86 -21.08
CA ASP A 208 7.34 -50.32 -20.99
C ASP A 208 6.07 -50.80 -20.28
N ARG A 209 5.25 -49.86 -19.77
CA ARG A 209 3.98 -50.13 -19.11
C ARG A 209 2.86 -50.26 -20.14
N ASP A 210 1.84 -51.05 -19.81
CA ASP A 210 0.68 -51.24 -20.70
C ASP A 210 -0.07 -49.91 -20.94
N ILE A 211 -0.16 -49.07 -19.91
CA ILE A 211 -0.75 -47.72 -19.95
C ILE A 211 0.13 -46.80 -19.12
N ASP A 212 0.57 -45.69 -19.69
CA ASP A 212 1.42 -44.70 -19.02
C ASP A 212 0.99 -43.27 -19.39
N PRO A 213 0.30 -42.54 -18.48
CA PRO A 213 -0.04 -41.15 -18.71
C PRO A 213 1.20 -40.26 -18.56
N LYS A 214 1.46 -39.43 -19.57
CA LYS A 214 2.46 -38.37 -19.54
C LYS A 214 1.76 -37.02 -19.45
N ILE A 215 2.39 -36.09 -18.73
CA ILE A 215 1.98 -34.68 -18.69
C ILE A 215 2.90 -33.93 -19.64
N VAL A 216 2.30 -33.23 -20.59
CA VAL A 216 2.99 -32.32 -21.49
C VAL A 216 2.70 -30.90 -21.03
N ASN A 217 3.76 -30.10 -20.87
CA ASN A 217 3.66 -28.68 -20.57
C ASN A 217 3.93 -27.88 -21.85
N LEU A 218 3.05 -26.95 -22.18
CA LEU A 218 3.31 -25.88 -23.14
C LEU A 218 3.55 -24.61 -22.35
N ARG A 219 4.70 -23.95 -22.57
CA ARG A 219 5.08 -22.71 -21.90
C ARG A 219 5.20 -21.59 -22.91
N ALA A 220 4.65 -20.43 -22.57
CA ALA A 220 4.77 -19.21 -23.33
C ALA A 220 5.45 -18.15 -22.47
N LYS A 221 6.66 -17.74 -22.87
CA LYS A 221 7.46 -16.72 -22.23
C LYS A 221 7.42 -15.44 -23.05
N TYR A 222 7.08 -14.31 -22.44
CA TYR A 222 6.89 -13.07 -23.19
C TYR A 222 7.22 -11.83 -22.37
N ASP A 223 7.59 -10.77 -23.07
CA ASP A 223 7.74 -9.44 -22.50
C ASP A 223 6.40 -8.72 -22.43
N PHE A 224 6.16 -8.04 -21.32
CA PHE A 224 4.93 -7.32 -21.08
C PHE A 224 5.20 -5.99 -20.36
N ILE A 225 4.28 -5.04 -20.53
CA ILE A 225 4.32 -3.74 -19.84
C ILE A 225 2.98 -3.56 -19.14
N THR A 226 3.01 -3.25 -17.85
CA THR A 226 1.85 -2.78 -17.09
C THR A 226 2.03 -1.30 -16.80
N GLU A 227 0.98 -0.52 -17.06
CA GLU A 227 0.89 0.89 -16.69
C GLU A 227 -0.05 1.06 -15.50
N GLY A 228 0.29 1.97 -14.59
CA GLY A 228 -0.51 2.30 -13.42
C GLY A 228 -0.37 3.76 -13.06
N TYR A 229 -1.46 4.44 -12.77
CA TYR A 229 -1.47 5.87 -12.48
C TYR A 229 -2.51 6.23 -11.42
N MET A 230 -2.42 7.45 -10.93
CA MET A 230 -3.47 8.09 -10.14
C MET A 230 -3.63 9.53 -10.58
N ASP A 231 -4.86 10.04 -10.50
CA ASP A 231 -5.09 11.46 -10.67
C ASP A 231 -4.68 12.23 -9.42
N VAL A 232 -4.22 13.47 -9.59
CA VAL A 232 -3.88 14.35 -8.47
C VAL A 232 -4.70 15.62 -8.54
N TRP A 233 -5.56 15.81 -7.55
CA TRP A 233 -6.20 17.07 -7.26
C TRP A 233 -5.24 17.95 -6.47
N ALA A 234 -4.96 19.15 -6.99
CA ALA A 234 -4.09 20.11 -6.33
C ALA A 234 -4.71 21.51 -6.30
N MET A 235 -4.33 22.28 -5.28
CA MET A 235 -4.84 23.62 -4.99
C MET A 235 -3.74 24.43 -4.32
N ASP A 236 -3.76 25.76 -4.41
CA ASP A 236 -2.82 26.58 -3.64
C ASP A 236 -3.05 26.39 -2.13
N GLY A 237 -1.97 26.35 -1.35
CA GLY A 237 -2.04 26.10 0.09
C GLY A 237 -2.86 27.14 0.86
N ASN A 238 -2.74 28.42 0.51
CA ASN A 238 -3.52 29.48 1.16
C ASN A 238 -4.99 29.41 0.75
N ALA A 239 -5.27 29.05 -0.51
CA ALA A 239 -6.63 28.82 -0.99
C ALA A 239 -7.30 27.64 -0.26
N LEU A 240 -6.56 26.56 -0.02
CA LEU A 240 -7.03 25.41 0.74
C LEU A 240 -7.38 25.78 2.19
N GLU A 241 -6.50 26.53 2.87
CA GLU A 241 -6.74 27.02 4.23
C GLU A 241 -7.99 27.90 4.31
N ASN A 242 -8.12 28.87 3.41
CA ASN A 242 -9.29 29.74 3.32
C ASN A 242 -10.59 28.96 3.08
N TYR A 243 -10.53 27.93 2.24
CA TYR A 243 -11.67 27.07 1.96
C TYR A 243 -12.09 26.29 3.22
N PHE A 244 -11.14 25.68 3.93
CA PHE A 244 -11.44 24.98 5.18
C PHE A 244 -12.03 25.91 6.24
N MET A 245 -11.49 27.13 6.40
CA MET A 245 -12.00 28.12 7.34
C MET A 245 -13.43 28.55 7.01
N SER A 246 -13.77 28.64 5.72
CA SER A 246 -15.08 29.10 5.25
C SER A 246 -16.14 28.00 5.28
N TYR A 247 -15.78 26.78 4.89
CA TYR A 247 -16.74 25.71 4.61
C TYR A 247 -16.61 24.48 5.50
N ARG A 248 -15.53 24.36 6.29
CA ARG A 248 -15.26 23.25 7.23
C ARG A 248 -15.39 21.86 6.63
N LYS A 249 -14.97 21.71 5.38
CA LYS A 249 -14.99 20.44 4.63
C LYS A 249 -13.83 20.39 3.65
N ASN A 250 -13.43 19.19 3.24
CA ASN A 250 -12.44 19.01 2.17
C ASN A 250 -13.01 19.54 0.83
N PRO A 251 -12.27 20.35 0.06
CA PRO A 251 -12.69 20.82 -1.27
C PRO A 251 -13.12 19.69 -2.23
N LEU A 252 -12.55 18.50 -2.08
CA LEU A 252 -12.92 17.33 -2.88
C LEU A 252 -14.39 16.90 -2.67
N ASN A 253 -15.05 17.33 -1.58
CA ASN A 253 -16.48 17.10 -1.38
C ASN A 253 -17.34 17.74 -2.46
N ASP A 254 -16.87 18.83 -3.08
CA ASP A 254 -17.60 19.57 -4.11
C ASP A 254 -17.26 19.12 -5.54
N VAL A 255 -16.33 18.17 -5.66
CA VAL A 255 -15.95 17.58 -6.94
C VAL A 255 -16.85 16.40 -7.26
N ASN A 256 -17.30 16.29 -8.52
CA ASN A 256 -17.97 15.10 -9.03
C ASN A 256 -17.00 14.21 -9.82
N ASP A 257 -16.15 13.46 -9.10
CA ASP A 257 -15.18 12.53 -9.67
C ASP A 257 -15.31 11.16 -9.01
N VAL A 258 -15.58 10.14 -9.82
CA VAL A 258 -15.78 8.75 -9.40
C VAL A 258 -14.49 8.09 -8.92
N ASN A 259 -13.32 8.65 -9.26
CA ASN A 259 -12.02 8.17 -8.79
C ASN A 259 -11.71 8.67 -7.37
N VAL A 260 -12.48 9.61 -6.82
CA VAL A 260 -12.34 10.05 -5.43
C VAL A 260 -13.19 9.12 -4.54
N ILE A 261 -12.54 8.12 -3.95
CA ILE A 261 -13.20 7.07 -3.16
C ILE A 261 -13.72 7.63 -1.84
N ASN A 262 -12.89 8.41 -1.15
CA ASN A 262 -13.25 9.06 0.10
C ASN A 262 -12.90 10.54 0.01
N LYS A 263 -13.92 11.36 -0.27
CA LYS A 263 -13.80 12.82 -0.44
C LYS A 263 -13.36 13.52 0.83
N GLU A 264 -13.76 13.03 2.01
CA GLU A 264 -13.36 13.61 3.29
C GLU A 264 -11.88 13.37 3.58
N LYS A 265 -11.40 12.14 3.35
CA LYS A 265 -10.01 11.72 3.59
C LYS A 265 -9.07 12.01 2.43
N GLY A 266 -9.58 12.48 1.29
CA GLY A 266 -8.78 12.76 0.10
C GLY A 266 -8.16 11.50 -0.52
N VAL A 267 -8.85 10.37 -0.47
CA VAL A 267 -8.34 9.10 -1.01
C VAL A 267 -8.76 8.96 -2.46
N ILE A 268 -7.76 8.84 -3.33
CA ILE A 268 -7.95 8.66 -4.78
C ILE A 268 -7.66 7.22 -5.18
N LYS A 269 -8.42 6.74 -6.16
CA LYS A 269 -8.27 5.42 -6.75
C LYS A 269 -7.05 5.35 -7.66
N SER A 270 -6.29 4.27 -7.55
CA SER A 270 -5.27 3.94 -8.55
C SER A 270 -5.91 3.21 -9.73
N ILE A 271 -5.49 3.54 -10.94
CA ILE A 271 -5.94 2.91 -12.16
C ILE A 271 -4.75 2.18 -12.79
N TYR A 272 -4.96 0.98 -13.30
CA TYR A 272 -3.89 0.23 -13.97
C TYR A 272 -4.40 -0.53 -15.19
N THR A 273 -3.52 -0.83 -16.12
CA THR A 273 -3.85 -1.62 -17.30
C THR A 273 -4.09 -3.07 -16.94
N TYR A 274 -5.07 -3.71 -17.56
CA TYR A 274 -5.28 -5.16 -17.42
C TYR A 274 -4.00 -5.91 -17.81
N GLY A 275 -3.58 -6.88 -17.02
CA GLY A 275 -2.39 -7.66 -17.33
C GLY A 275 -1.98 -8.59 -16.17
N PRO A 276 -0.94 -9.42 -16.38
CA PRO A 276 -0.44 -10.35 -15.37
C PRO A 276 0.01 -9.69 -14.05
N MET A 277 0.37 -8.41 -14.10
CA MET A 277 0.71 -7.61 -12.92
C MET A 277 -0.42 -6.65 -12.58
N LYS A 278 -0.81 -6.67 -11.30
CA LYS A 278 -1.57 -5.60 -10.66
C LYS A 278 -0.57 -4.55 -10.17
N LEU A 279 -0.75 -3.31 -10.60
CA LEU A 279 0.08 -2.18 -10.23
C LEU A 279 -0.79 -1.16 -9.51
N ALA A 280 -0.29 -0.62 -8.41
CA ALA A 280 -0.99 0.40 -7.66
C ALA A 280 -0.06 1.55 -7.32
N VAL A 281 -0.55 2.77 -7.53
CA VAL A 281 0.13 4.02 -7.20
C VAL A 281 -0.73 4.73 -6.17
N GLY A 282 -0.18 4.89 -4.97
CA GLY A 282 -0.84 5.58 -3.87
C GLY A 282 -0.04 6.78 -3.39
N SER A 283 -0.70 7.62 -2.61
CA SER A 283 -0.08 8.81 -2.04
C SER A 283 -0.69 9.20 -0.70
N ASP A 284 -0.13 10.25 -0.12
CA ASP A 284 -0.77 11.04 0.92
C ASP A 284 -2.16 11.57 0.48
N SER A 285 -2.94 12.02 1.46
CA SER A 285 -4.27 12.59 1.25
C SER A 285 -4.25 13.83 0.36
N GLN A 286 -5.24 13.91 -0.52
CA GLN A 286 -5.47 15.03 -1.43
C GLN A 286 -6.51 16.04 -0.88
N PRO A 287 -6.52 17.30 -1.33
CA PRO A 287 -5.71 17.86 -2.41
C PRO A 287 -4.24 18.12 -2.04
N PHE A 288 -3.37 18.02 -3.04
CA PHE A 288 -1.99 18.45 -2.92
C PHE A 288 -1.88 19.97 -2.98
N THR A 289 -0.83 20.53 -2.38
CA THR A 289 -0.54 21.95 -2.35
C THR A 289 0.92 22.20 -2.67
N ASN A 290 1.22 23.42 -3.09
CA ASN A 290 2.58 23.94 -3.24
C ASN A 290 3.38 24.01 -1.92
N GLN A 291 2.72 23.86 -0.77
CA GLN A 291 3.36 23.87 0.55
C GLN A 291 3.63 22.46 1.10
N GLY A 292 3.00 21.45 0.49
CA GLY A 292 3.09 20.04 0.88
C GLY A 292 2.39 19.67 2.20
N PRO A 293 2.45 18.40 2.63
CA PRO A 293 1.68 17.91 3.78
C PRO A 293 2.31 18.36 5.10
N GLY A 294 1.55 19.04 5.96
CA GLY A 294 2.03 19.47 7.28
C GLY A 294 3.30 20.35 7.24
N HIS A 295 3.47 21.12 6.16
CA HIS A 295 4.67 21.91 5.84
C HIS A 295 5.93 21.10 5.49
N SER A 296 5.83 19.79 5.25
CA SER A 296 6.81 19.07 4.44
C SER A 296 6.69 19.56 3.00
N GLN A 297 7.79 19.79 2.28
CA GLN A 297 7.72 20.17 0.87
C GLN A 297 7.26 19.03 -0.05
N TYR A 298 7.28 17.79 0.43
CA TYR A 298 7.09 16.60 -0.39
C TYR A 298 5.96 15.72 0.12
N TYR A 299 5.20 15.17 -0.84
CA TYR A 299 4.19 14.13 -0.68
C TYR A 299 4.81 12.77 -0.93
N ASN A 300 4.52 11.79 -0.08
CA ASN A 300 4.92 10.41 -0.30
C ASN A 300 4.11 9.80 -1.44
N ILE A 301 4.81 9.04 -2.28
CA ILE A 301 4.25 8.20 -3.33
C ILE A 301 4.73 6.78 -3.10
N ILE A 302 3.79 5.84 -3.18
CA ILE A 302 4.06 4.43 -2.94
C ILE A 302 3.56 3.66 -4.14
N ILE A 303 4.44 2.81 -4.66
CA ILE A 303 4.15 1.94 -5.79
C ILE A 303 4.17 0.51 -5.26
N THR A 304 3.06 -0.20 -5.41
CA THR A 304 2.98 -1.63 -5.09
C THR A 304 2.69 -2.44 -6.33
N MET A 305 3.31 -3.62 -6.40
CA MET A 305 3.19 -4.55 -7.52
C MET A 305 2.84 -5.92 -6.97
N SER A 306 1.84 -6.57 -7.55
CA SER A 306 1.49 -7.95 -7.19
C SER A 306 1.01 -8.72 -8.41
N LYS A 307 0.98 -10.05 -8.29
CA LYS A 307 0.42 -10.91 -9.33
C LYS A 307 -1.08 -10.68 -9.43
N ASN A 308 -1.57 -10.55 -10.64
CA ASN A 308 -3.00 -10.57 -10.88
C ASN A 308 -3.50 -12.03 -10.91
N TYR A 309 -4.30 -12.43 -9.93
CA TYR A 309 -4.77 -13.81 -9.76
C TYR A 309 -5.58 -14.36 -10.95
N GLN A 310 -6.07 -13.49 -11.85
CA GLN A 310 -6.76 -13.93 -13.07
C GLN A 310 -5.80 -14.54 -14.11
N TRP A 311 -4.48 -14.34 -13.98
CA TRP A 311 -3.48 -14.93 -14.88
C TRP A 311 -2.75 -16.09 -14.22
N LYS A 312 -2.74 -17.22 -14.93
CA LYS A 312 -1.85 -18.34 -14.63
C LYS A 312 -0.45 -18.04 -15.14
N GLY A 313 0.57 -18.48 -14.40
CA GLY A 313 1.97 -18.24 -14.75
C GLY A 313 2.75 -17.55 -13.63
N ASN A 314 4.02 -17.25 -13.91
CA ASN A 314 4.94 -16.64 -12.95
C ASN A 314 5.71 -15.49 -13.60
N PHE A 315 6.05 -14.49 -12.80
CA PHE A 315 7.04 -13.49 -13.19
C PHE A 315 8.40 -14.17 -13.36
N VAL A 316 9.12 -13.82 -14.42
CA VAL A 316 10.48 -14.30 -14.66
C VAL A 316 11.47 -13.27 -14.13
N ASN A 317 11.35 -12.03 -14.60
CA ASN A 317 12.13 -10.91 -14.11
C ASN A 317 11.44 -9.58 -14.40
N ILE A 318 11.74 -8.58 -13.59
CA ILE A 318 11.44 -7.17 -13.84
C ILE A 318 12.61 -6.59 -14.61
N LYS A 319 12.33 -5.95 -15.75
CA LYS A 319 13.34 -5.33 -16.62
C LYS A 319 13.54 -3.86 -16.25
N SER A 320 12.46 -3.12 -16.09
CA SER A 320 12.53 -1.69 -15.78
C SER A 320 11.28 -1.22 -15.04
N ILE A 321 11.46 -0.19 -14.21
CA ILE A 321 10.38 0.54 -13.56
C ILE A 321 10.59 2.02 -13.83
N THR A 322 9.64 2.61 -14.54
CA THR A 322 9.71 4.00 -15.01
C THR A 322 8.58 4.81 -14.43
N LEU A 323 8.88 6.02 -13.95
CA LEU A 323 7.95 7.01 -13.44
C LEU A 323 7.92 8.21 -14.39
N LYS A 324 6.75 8.53 -14.91
CA LYS A 324 6.48 9.70 -15.74
C LYS A 324 5.70 10.73 -14.92
N LEU A 325 6.25 11.93 -14.79
CA LEU A 325 5.66 13.04 -14.02
C LEU A 325 5.43 14.25 -14.91
N ALA A 326 4.26 14.87 -14.80
CA ALA A 326 3.97 16.15 -15.43
C ALA A 326 4.82 17.29 -14.82
N ASP A 327 5.04 18.36 -15.58
CA ASP A 327 5.78 19.57 -15.16
C ASP A 327 5.17 20.34 -13.98
N THR A 328 3.94 20.00 -13.59
CA THR A 328 3.31 20.39 -12.31
C THR A 328 4.04 19.80 -11.11
N PHE A 329 4.69 18.65 -11.26
CA PHE A 329 5.33 17.89 -10.18
C PHE A 329 6.83 17.74 -10.41
N GLU A 330 7.57 17.67 -9.31
CA GLU A 330 9.00 17.35 -9.33
C GLU A 330 9.28 16.24 -8.32
N LEU A 331 10.06 15.24 -8.74
CA LEU A 331 10.51 14.15 -7.88
C LEU A 331 11.57 14.65 -6.90
N ASN A 332 11.53 14.16 -5.66
CA ASN A 332 12.64 14.30 -4.72
C ASN A 332 13.78 13.36 -5.13
N ASP A 333 14.63 13.83 -6.03
CA ASP A 333 15.83 13.11 -6.50
C ASP A 333 16.90 12.93 -5.40
N LYS A 334 16.73 13.58 -4.25
CA LYS A 334 17.58 13.51 -3.06
C LYS A 334 16.88 12.86 -1.87
N ALA A 335 15.74 12.19 -2.09
CA ALA A 335 15.00 11.51 -1.03
C ALA A 335 15.92 10.60 -0.22
N ASP A 336 15.66 10.56 1.09
CA ASP A 336 16.50 9.91 2.07
C ASP A 336 16.82 8.46 1.65
N THR A 337 18.10 8.19 1.42
CA THR A 337 18.62 6.89 0.98
C THR A 337 18.44 5.79 2.02
N SER A 338 17.86 6.12 3.17
CA SER A 338 17.50 5.20 4.25
C SER A 338 16.32 4.28 3.91
N ARG A 339 15.44 4.68 2.97
CA ARG A 339 14.35 3.82 2.48
C ARG A 339 14.83 3.02 1.26
N ASP A 340 14.70 1.71 1.33
CA ASP A 340 14.95 0.81 0.21
C ASP A 340 14.04 1.15 -0.98
N MET A 341 14.58 1.01 -2.20
CA MET A 341 13.84 1.20 -3.46
C MET A 341 13.24 2.60 -3.64
N SER A 342 14.09 3.62 -3.54
CA SER A 342 13.68 5.03 -3.63
C SER A 342 14.44 5.86 -4.65
N LYS A 343 15.52 5.32 -5.23
CA LYS A 343 16.42 6.05 -6.12
C LYS A 343 15.98 5.95 -7.58
N PHE A 344 15.47 7.07 -8.09
CA PHE A 344 15.09 7.23 -9.48
C PHE A 344 16.03 8.20 -10.18
N ASN A 345 16.50 7.82 -11.37
CA ASN A 345 17.36 8.64 -12.22
C ASN A 345 16.57 9.22 -13.38
N VAL A 346 16.85 10.47 -13.76
CA VAL A 346 16.23 11.07 -14.96
C VAL A 346 16.79 10.38 -16.21
N VAL A 347 15.90 9.84 -17.05
CA VAL A 347 16.28 9.13 -18.29
C VAL A 347 15.78 9.82 -19.55
N GLY A 348 14.87 10.79 -19.43
CA GLY A 348 14.39 11.55 -20.58
C GLY A 348 13.29 12.54 -20.26
N ASN A 349 12.82 13.21 -21.31
CA ASN A 349 11.69 14.13 -21.28
C ASN A 349 10.80 13.85 -22.50
N GLU A 350 9.49 13.92 -22.31
CA GLU A 350 8.49 13.73 -23.36
C GLU A 350 7.45 14.87 -23.28
N GLY A 351 7.65 15.92 -24.08
CA GLY A 351 6.81 17.12 -24.01
C GLY A 351 6.86 17.78 -22.63
N ARG A 352 5.72 17.83 -21.93
CA ARG A 352 5.59 18.39 -20.57
C ARG A 352 5.83 17.37 -19.47
N TYR A 353 6.35 16.19 -19.80
CA TYR A 353 6.61 15.14 -18.85
C TYR A 353 8.10 14.87 -18.68
N LYS A 354 8.55 14.71 -17.44
CA LYS A 354 9.87 14.18 -17.10
C LYS A 354 9.75 12.69 -16.83
N ILE A 355 10.73 11.92 -17.33
CA ILE A 355 10.76 10.47 -17.22
C ILE A 355 11.94 10.07 -16.32
N TYR A 356 11.63 9.28 -15.30
CA TYR A 356 12.57 8.79 -14.32
C TYR A 356 12.56 7.26 -14.32
N GLN A 357 13.71 6.62 -14.11
CA GLN A 357 13.84 5.18 -14.04
C GLN A 357 14.44 4.78 -12.70
N LEU A 358 13.85 3.77 -12.04
CA LEU A 358 14.39 3.19 -10.82
C LEU A 358 15.78 2.61 -11.10
N ASN A 359 16.70 2.75 -10.13
CA ASN A 359 18.04 2.17 -10.25
C ASN A 359 17.98 0.66 -10.56
N GLN A 360 18.72 0.23 -11.59
CA GLN A 360 18.77 -1.17 -12.01
C GLN A 360 19.31 -2.08 -10.91
N ASP A 361 20.26 -1.61 -10.10
CA ASP A 361 20.81 -2.40 -8.98
C ASP A 361 19.72 -2.73 -7.93
N ASP A 362 18.75 -1.84 -7.72
CA ASP A 362 17.63 -2.12 -6.82
C ASP A 362 16.67 -3.14 -7.44
N ILE A 363 16.45 -3.09 -8.76
CA ILE A 363 15.62 -4.07 -9.48
C ILE A 363 16.27 -5.45 -9.41
N ASP A 364 17.54 -5.56 -9.77
CA ASP A 364 18.23 -6.84 -9.89
C ASP A 364 18.43 -7.48 -8.51
N ASN A 365 18.94 -6.73 -7.53
CA ASN A 365 19.29 -7.31 -6.22
C ASN A 365 18.10 -7.45 -5.26
N LYS A 366 17.01 -6.69 -5.43
CA LYS A 366 15.88 -6.70 -4.48
C LYS A 366 14.60 -7.28 -5.04
N LEU A 367 14.29 -7.05 -6.32
CA LEU A 367 13.08 -7.57 -6.94
C LEU A 367 13.31 -8.93 -7.61
N ASN A 368 14.35 -9.02 -8.45
CA ASN A 368 14.64 -10.25 -9.19
C ASN A 368 15.24 -11.34 -8.28
N ASN A 369 16.00 -10.95 -7.26
CA ASN A 369 16.66 -11.86 -6.31
C ASN A 369 15.90 -12.04 -4.97
N MET A 370 14.60 -11.74 -4.90
CA MET A 370 13.83 -11.81 -3.64
C MET A 370 13.72 -13.21 -2.99
N CYS A 371 14.12 -14.24 -3.72
CA CYS A 371 14.15 -15.63 -3.26
C CYS A 371 15.57 -16.22 -3.20
N GLU A 372 16.60 -15.40 -3.39
CA GLU A 372 17.99 -15.84 -3.33
C GLU A 372 18.36 -16.37 -1.93
N ASP A 373 17.76 -15.80 -0.87
CA ASP A 373 17.91 -16.26 0.51
C ASP A 373 17.39 -17.69 0.74
N LEU A 374 16.50 -18.16 -0.13
CA LEU A 374 15.99 -19.53 -0.15
C LEU A 374 16.85 -20.48 -1.00
N GLY A 375 17.98 -20.00 -1.53
CA GLY A 375 18.86 -20.72 -2.44
C GLY A 375 18.33 -20.81 -3.87
N ILE A 376 17.31 -20.01 -4.21
CA ILE A 376 16.68 -20.00 -5.53
C ILE A 376 17.20 -18.77 -6.28
N ILE A 377 18.20 -19.00 -7.13
CA ILE A 377 18.86 -17.95 -7.93
C ILE A 377 18.07 -17.68 -9.22
N ASP A 378 17.19 -18.60 -9.62
CA ASP A 378 16.41 -18.47 -10.85
C ASP A 378 14.97 -18.99 -10.66
N ILE A 379 14.00 -18.08 -10.76
CA ILE A 379 12.56 -18.35 -10.74
C ILE A 379 12.16 -19.31 -11.89
N LEU A 380 12.95 -19.41 -12.96
CA LEU A 380 12.73 -20.34 -14.07
C LEU A 380 12.83 -21.82 -13.68
N SER A 381 13.47 -22.11 -12.54
CA SER A 381 13.68 -23.50 -12.10
C SER A 381 12.44 -24.15 -11.45
N PHE A 382 11.35 -23.39 -11.23
CA PHE A 382 10.11 -23.92 -10.63
C PHE A 382 9.42 -25.01 -11.45
N GLY A 383 9.66 -25.09 -12.75
CA GLY A 383 9.13 -26.16 -13.60
C GLY A 383 9.86 -27.50 -13.48
N SER A 384 11.06 -27.51 -12.88
CA SER A 384 11.97 -28.67 -12.89
C SER A 384 12.44 -29.10 -11.50
N ILE A 385 12.36 -28.21 -10.51
CA ILE A 385 12.64 -28.52 -9.11
C ILE A 385 11.32 -28.99 -8.49
N GLY A 386 11.29 -30.22 -7.99
CA GLY A 386 10.14 -30.76 -7.26
C GLY A 386 9.71 -29.84 -6.12
N LYS A 387 8.49 -30.05 -5.62
CA LYS A 387 7.87 -29.32 -4.50
C LYS A 387 8.75 -29.34 -3.23
N SER A 388 9.80 -28.54 -3.18
CA SER A 388 10.57 -28.30 -1.96
C SER A 388 9.88 -27.18 -1.18
N ALA A 389 10.01 -27.20 0.14
CA ALA A 389 9.45 -26.15 0.99
C ALA A 389 9.98 -24.76 0.60
N GLN A 390 11.22 -24.67 0.09
CA GLN A 390 11.80 -23.41 -0.41
C GLN A 390 11.08 -22.88 -1.65
N VAL A 391 10.71 -23.78 -2.57
CA VAL A 391 9.98 -23.42 -3.80
C VAL A 391 8.60 -22.89 -3.46
N GLU A 392 7.86 -23.59 -2.60
CA GLU A 392 6.54 -23.15 -2.16
C GLU A 392 6.60 -21.81 -1.41
N GLU A 393 7.63 -21.61 -0.58
CA GLU A 393 7.84 -20.35 0.14
C GLU A 393 8.16 -19.18 -0.81
N CYS A 394 8.99 -19.38 -1.84
CA CYS A 394 9.25 -18.33 -2.83
C CYS A 394 7.99 -17.99 -3.65
N LEU A 395 7.23 -19.01 -4.09
CA LEU A 395 5.96 -18.80 -4.79
C LEU A 395 4.98 -18.02 -3.89
N ARG A 396 4.92 -18.36 -2.59
CA ARG A 396 4.12 -17.61 -1.60
C ARG A 396 4.55 -16.15 -1.50
N ARG A 397 5.86 -15.84 -1.50
CA ARG A 397 6.36 -14.45 -1.51
C ARG A 397 5.95 -13.70 -2.78
N LEU A 398 6.12 -14.32 -3.94
CA LEU A 398 5.71 -13.76 -5.23
C LEU A 398 4.18 -13.53 -5.31
N GLU A 399 3.39 -14.41 -4.69
CA GLU A 399 1.93 -14.24 -4.56
C GLU A 399 1.54 -13.13 -3.57
N GLN A 400 2.36 -12.86 -2.55
CA GLN A 400 2.16 -11.75 -1.61
C GLN A 400 2.50 -10.38 -2.22
N GLY A 401 3.27 -10.37 -3.31
CA GLY A 401 3.65 -9.17 -4.04
C GLY A 401 5.09 -8.74 -3.77
N PHE A 402 5.54 -7.80 -4.60
CA PHE A 402 6.89 -7.26 -4.52
C PHE A 402 7.03 -6.25 -3.37
N PRO A 403 8.25 -6.06 -2.85
CA PRO A 403 8.54 -4.96 -1.94
C PRO A 403 8.01 -3.63 -2.48
N PRO A 404 7.37 -2.80 -1.64
CA PRO A 404 6.89 -1.49 -2.05
C PRO A 404 8.05 -0.56 -2.40
N ILE A 405 7.84 0.26 -3.43
CA ILE A 405 8.76 1.29 -3.88
C ILE A 405 8.27 2.62 -3.34
N PHE A 406 9.15 3.39 -2.70
CA PHE A 406 8.80 4.65 -2.08
C PHE A 406 9.51 5.79 -2.80
N THR A 407 8.77 6.83 -3.14
CA THR A 407 9.36 8.07 -3.61
C THR A 407 8.57 9.26 -3.10
N GLU A 408 9.02 10.46 -3.38
CA GLU A 408 8.36 11.66 -2.92
C GLU A 408 8.28 12.69 -4.05
N ILE A 409 7.17 13.40 -4.15
CA ILE A 409 6.97 14.45 -5.16
C ILE A 409 6.55 15.75 -4.50
N LYS A 410 6.94 16.88 -5.09
CA LYS A 410 6.48 18.22 -4.70
C LYS A 410 5.70 18.86 -5.85
N VAL A 411 4.77 19.74 -5.51
CA VAL A 411 4.04 20.56 -6.48
C VAL A 411 4.84 21.81 -6.77
N VAL A 412 5.20 22.03 -8.04
CA VAL A 412 6.05 23.16 -8.47
C VAL A 412 5.33 24.18 -9.35
N ASN A 413 4.39 23.74 -10.19
CA ASN A 413 3.70 24.62 -11.15
C ASN A 413 2.19 24.37 -11.13
N LEU A 414 1.46 25.16 -10.35
CA LEU A 414 -0.01 25.18 -10.37
C LEU A 414 -0.51 26.19 -11.41
N GLU A 415 -1.59 25.84 -12.12
CA GLU A 415 -2.22 26.73 -13.12
C GLU A 415 -3.08 27.85 -12.49
N GLY A 416 -3.26 27.84 -11.17
CA GLY A 416 -4.10 28.80 -10.45
C GLY A 416 -4.29 28.41 -8.98
N PRO A 417 -4.89 29.31 -8.17
CA PRO A 417 -5.17 29.04 -6.77
C PRO A 417 -6.31 28.03 -6.54
N GLU A 418 -7.21 27.87 -7.51
CA GLU A 418 -8.34 26.97 -7.44
C GLU A 418 -7.98 25.49 -7.49
N LEU A 419 -8.89 24.66 -6.99
CA LEU A 419 -8.77 23.21 -7.01
C LEU A 419 -8.85 22.72 -8.45
N LYS A 420 -7.79 22.08 -8.93
CA LYS A 420 -7.70 21.51 -10.28
C LYS A 420 -7.23 20.08 -10.24
N LYS A 421 -7.66 19.32 -11.25
CA LYS A 421 -7.22 17.95 -11.50
C LYS A 421 -6.02 17.98 -12.45
N TYR A 422 -4.95 17.32 -12.04
CA TYR A 422 -3.72 17.16 -12.81
C TYR A 422 -3.47 15.68 -13.09
N SER A 423 -2.76 15.41 -14.19
CA SER A 423 -2.18 14.09 -14.45
C SER A 423 -1.11 13.84 -13.40
N GLY A 424 -1.41 12.93 -12.47
CA GLY A 424 -0.47 12.54 -11.41
C GLY A 424 0.65 11.64 -11.93
N PRO A 425 1.33 10.92 -11.01
CA PRO A 425 2.36 9.98 -11.40
C PRO A 425 1.82 8.82 -12.24
N VAL A 426 2.48 8.57 -13.36
CA VAL A 426 2.23 7.40 -14.22
C VAL A 426 3.45 6.49 -14.12
N VAL A 427 3.22 5.23 -13.75
CA VAL A 427 4.24 4.21 -13.55
C VAL A 427 4.12 3.15 -14.64
N TYR A 428 5.24 2.82 -15.26
CA TYR A 428 5.38 1.73 -16.21
C TYR A 428 6.30 0.68 -15.63
N VAL A 429 5.86 -0.58 -15.63
CA VAL A 429 6.68 -1.73 -15.24
C VAL A 429 6.82 -2.62 -16.45
N GLU A 430 8.05 -2.78 -16.93
CA GLU A 430 8.39 -3.75 -17.97
C GLU A 430 8.93 -5.02 -17.33
N TYR A 431 8.40 -6.17 -17.72
CA TYR A 431 8.77 -7.45 -17.13
C TYR A 431 8.62 -8.60 -18.14
N GLN A 432 9.24 -9.72 -17.82
CA GLN A 432 9.02 -10.98 -18.51
C GLN A 432 8.11 -11.88 -17.67
N PHE A 433 7.13 -12.50 -18.32
CA PHE A 433 6.18 -13.41 -17.70
C PHE A 433 6.16 -14.74 -18.45
N GLU A 434 6.00 -15.83 -17.71
CA GLU A 434 5.85 -17.17 -18.28
C GLU A 434 4.51 -17.76 -17.84
N THR A 435 3.66 -18.07 -18.82
CA THR A 435 2.45 -18.87 -18.59
C THR A 435 2.69 -20.31 -19.04
N SER A 436 2.01 -21.26 -18.40
CA SER A 436 2.06 -22.66 -18.77
C SER A 436 0.68 -23.29 -18.78
N GLU A 437 0.42 -24.13 -19.78
CA GLU A 437 -0.74 -25.00 -19.84
C GLU A 437 -0.32 -26.45 -19.96
N LYS A 438 -1.16 -27.34 -19.41
CA LYS A 438 -0.85 -28.75 -19.27
C LYS A 438 -1.85 -29.59 -20.04
N ALA A 439 -1.35 -30.59 -20.75
CA ALA A 439 -2.16 -31.59 -21.41
C ALA A 439 -1.71 -32.99 -21.00
N PHE A 440 -2.65 -33.92 -20.99
CA PHE A 440 -2.35 -35.33 -20.75
C PHE A 440 -2.27 -36.07 -22.08
N VAL A 441 -1.31 -36.98 -22.18
CA VAL A 441 -1.21 -37.94 -23.28
C VAL A 441 -1.00 -39.34 -22.72
N THR A 442 -1.70 -40.33 -23.25
CA THR A 442 -1.55 -41.73 -22.82
C THR A 442 -0.65 -42.48 -23.78
N LEU A 443 0.46 -43.04 -23.27
CA LEU A 443 1.28 -44.01 -24.00
C LEU A 443 0.80 -45.43 -23.68
N ARG A 444 0.86 -46.30 -24.69
CA ARG A 444 0.63 -47.73 -24.55
C ARG A 444 1.85 -48.50 -25.00
N LYS A 445 2.13 -49.64 -24.37
CA LYS A 445 3.17 -50.57 -24.84
C LYS A 445 2.98 -50.90 -26.32
N LYS A 446 4.09 -51.03 -27.07
CA LYS A 446 4.10 -51.20 -28.54
C LYS A 446 3.21 -52.35 -29.03
#